data_AF-A0A3B0YXT9-F1
#
_entry.id   AF-A0A3B0YXT9-F1
#
_cell.length_a   1.000
_cell.length_b   1.000
_cell.length_c   1.000
_cell.angle_alpha   90.00
_cell.angle_beta   90.00
_cell.angle_gamma   90.00
#
_symmetry.space_group_name_H-M   'P 1'
#
loop_
_entity.id
_entity.type
_entity.pdbx_description
1 polymer ?
#
loop_
_entity_poly.entity_id
_entity_poly.type
_entity_poly.pdbx_seq_one_letter_code
_entity_poly.pdbx_strand_id
1 'polypeptide(L)'
;MTGCGVKPYWQLLSYTVHYATMFGIRILIYLLGIALVVWILFRLGRRSPIEKSAKKQQVDDMVRCARCGTFIPRNEAIHEGDRDYCSTQHRDEDR
;
A
#
# COMPACT_ATOMS: atom_id res chain seq x y z
N MET A 1 -20.87 -65.00 25.92
CA MET A 1 -19.74 -65.34 25.02
C MET A 1 -20.23 -65.04 23.61
N THR A 2 -20.04 -63.85 23.05
CA THR A 2 -18.82 -63.33 22.40
C THR A 2 -18.88 -61.79 22.48
N GLY A 3 -17.84 -61.13 22.96
CA GLY A 3 -16.76 -60.65 22.10
C GLY A 3 -16.93 -59.16 21.84
N CYS A 4 -16.62 -58.34 22.84
CA CYS A 4 -16.55 -56.88 22.71
C CYS A 4 -15.37 -56.56 21.76
N GLY A 5 -15.69 -56.11 20.55
CA GLY A 5 -14.72 -55.75 19.52
C GLY A 5 -14.04 -54.43 19.84
N VAL A 6 -12.95 -54.49 20.61
CA VAL A 6 -12.05 -53.36 20.87
C VAL A 6 -11.35 -53.02 19.56
N LYS A 7 -11.73 -51.91 18.90
CA LYS A 7 -11.06 -51.43 17.69
C LYS A 7 -9.62 -51.01 18.03
N PRO A 8 -8.60 -51.51 17.31
CA PRO A 8 -7.20 -51.25 17.65
C PRO A 8 -6.82 -49.80 17.35
N TYR A 9 -6.24 -49.16 18.35
CA TYR A 9 -5.73 -47.77 18.35
C TYR A 9 -4.69 -47.47 17.24
N TRP A 10 -4.14 -48.48 16.58
CA TRP A 10 -3.20 -48.35 15.46
C TRP A 10 -3.82 -47.81 14.16
N GLN A 11 -5.15 -47.80 14.00
CA GLN A 11 -5.82 -47.33 12.76
C GLN A 11 -5.96 -45.80 12.66
N LEU A 12 -5.90 -45.06 13.77
CA LEU A 12 -6.02 -43.60 13.78
C LEU A 12 -4.68 -42.89 13.48
N LEU A 13 -3.56 -43.56 13.70
CA LEU A 13 -2.22 -43.01 13.49
C LEU A 13 -1.84 -42.92 11.99
N SER A 14 -2.39 -43.81 11.16
CA SER A 14 -2.17 -43.80 9.70
C SER A 14 -3.08 -42.81 8.96
N TYR A 15 -4.25 -42.50 9.52
CA TYR A 15 -5.20 -41.52 8.97
C TYR A 15 -4.70 -40.07 9.14
N THR A 16 -4.10 -39.74 10.28
CA THR A 16 -3.54 -38.40 10.53
C THR A 16 -2.33 -38.07 9.65
N VAL A 17 -1.48 -39.06 9.34
CA VAL A 17 -0.33 -38.89 8.45
C VAL A 17 -0.76 -38.71 6.99
N HIS A 18 -1.80 -39.42 6.54
CA HIS A 18 -2.39 -39.21 5.21
C HIS A 18 -3.13 -37.88 5.08
N TYR A 19 -3.82 -37.43 6.12
CA TYR A 19 -4.47 -36.12 6.12
C TYR A 19 -3.44 -34.98 6.14
N ALA A 20 -2.34 -35.10 6.89
CA ALA A 20 -1.26 -34.11 6.89
C ALA A 20 -0.53 -34.02 5.53
N THR A 21 -0.36 -35.15 4.83
CA THR A 21 0.32 -35.19 3.51
C THR A 21 -0.59 -34.76 2.35
N MET A 22 -1.89 -35.12 2.37
CA MET A 22 -2.85 -34.69 1.34
C MET A 22 -3.29 -33.22 1.52
N PHE A 23 -3.47 -32.73 2.75
CA PHE A 23 -3.74 -31.31 2.97
C PHE A 23 -2.48 -30.46 2.81
N GLY A 24 -1.31 -30.97 3.20
CA GLY A 24 -0.04 -30.26 3.08
C GLY A 24 0.31 -29.86 1.64
N ILE A 25 0.20 -30.78 0.68
CA ILE A 25 0.51 -30.49 -0.73
C ILE A 25 -0.50 -29.52 -1.35
N ARG A 26 -1.81 -29.68 -1.09
CA ARG A 26 -2.82 -28.75 -1.60
C ARG A 26 -2.61 -27.35 -1.03
N ILE A 27 -2.36 -27.25 0.27
CA ILE A 27 -2.05 -25.97 0.95
C ILE A 27 -0.75 -25.37 0.41
N LEU A 28 0.28 -26.18 0.15
CA LEU A 28 1.54 -25.73 -0.43
C LEU A 28 1.34 -25.17 -1.84
N ILE A 29 0.54 -25.83 -2.69
CA ILE A 29 0.20 -25.36 -4.03
C ILE A 29 -0.61 -24.05 -3.96
N TYR A 30 -1.60 -23.97 -3.06
CA TYR A 30 -2.36 -22.74 -2.86
C TYR A 30 -1.49 -21.59 -2.35
N LEU A 31 -0.60 -21.84 -1.39
CA LEU A 31 0.36 -20.83 -0.89
C LEU A 31 1.29 -20.35 -1.99
N LEU A 32 1.85 -21.27 -2.78
CA LEU A 32 2.73 -20.93 -3.89
C LEU A 32 1.98 -20.13 -4.98
N GLY A 33 0.74 -20.52 -5.29
CA GLY A 33 -0.13 -19.80 -6.22
C GLY A 33 -0.47 -18.39 -5.73
N ILE A 34 -0.90 -18.24 -4.49
CA ILE A 34 -1.22 -16.93 -3.88
C ILE A 34 0.02 -16.05 -3.85
N ALA A 35 1.18 -16.59 -3.46
CA ALA A 35 2.45 -15.84 -3.44
C ALA A 35 2.83 -15.33 -4.84
N LEU A 36 2.68 -16.17 -5.89
CA LEU A 36 2.92 -15.76 -7.27
C LEU A 36 1.97 -14.64 -7.73
N VAL A 37 0.67 -14.77 -7.43
CA VAL A 37 -0.32 -13.75 -7.78
C VAL A 37 0.00 -12.43 -7.10
N VAL A 38 0.27 -12.44 -5.79
CA VAL A 38 0.67 -11.23 -5.04
C VAL A 38 1.97 -10.65 -5.59
N TRP A 39 2.96 -11.48 -5.92
CA TRP A 39 4.22 -11.02 -6.51
C TRP A 39 4.03 -10.36 -7.88
N ILE A 40 3.20 -10.95 -8.76
CA ILE A 40 2.84 -10.38 -10.06
C ILE A 40 2.09 -9.06 -9.89
N LEU A 41 1.07 -9.01 -9.03
CA LEU A 41 0.33 -7.78 -8.73
C LEU A 41 1.24 -6.68 -8.17
N PHE A 42 2.18 -7.02 -7.30
CA PHE A 42 3.15 -6.09 -6.76
C PHE A 42 4.19 -5.65 -7.81
N ARG A 43 4.63 -6.57 -8.68
CA ARG A 43 5.53 -6.29 -9.80
C ARG A 43 4.88 -5.35 -10.83
N LEU A 44 3.60 -5.54 -11.14
CA LEU A 44 2.84 -4.70 -12.07
C LEU A 44 2.40 -3.39 -11.41
N GLY A 45 1.95 -3.44 -10.15
CA GLY A 45 1.52 -2.27 -9.37
C GLY A 45 2.66 -1.34 -8.96
N ARG A 46 3.90 -1.84 -8.84
CA ARG A 46 5.12 -1.03 -8.67
C ARG A 46 5.50 -0.20 -9.91
N ARG A 47 4.72 -0.23 -11.00
CA ARG A 47 4.78 0.81 -12.06
C ARG A 47 4.14 2.13 -11.64
N SER A 48 3.42 2.16 -10.53
CA SER A 48 3.42 3.38 -9.73
C SER A 48 4.69 3.32 -8.89
N PRO A 49 5.71 4.14 -9.17
CA PRO A 49 6.49 4.57 -8.05
C PRO A 49 5.46 5.21 -7.11
N ILE A 50 5.14 4.48 -6.03
CA ILE A 50 5.10 5.16 -4.75
C ILE A 50 6.54 5.66 -4.58
N GLU A 51 6.86 6.73 -5.30
CA GLU A 51 7.99 7.58 -5.05
C GLU A 51 7.78 7.97 -3.60
N LYS A 52 8.59 7.33 -2.75
CA LYS A 52 9.14 7.95 -1.56
C LYS A 52 8.03 8.29 -0.56
N SER A 53 7.84 7.44 0.45
CA SER A 53 8.55 7.70 1.71
C SER A 53 8.79 9.19 1.90
N ALA A 54 7.95 9.86 2.67
CA ALA A 54 8.39 11.04 3.38
C ALA A 54 9.16 12.09 2.53
N LYS A 55 8.78 12.33 1.27
CA LYS A 55 8.80 13.71 0.81
C LYS A 55 7.69 14.32 1.64
N LYS A 56 8.09 14.76 2.84
CA LYS A 56 7.64 15.98 3.47
C LYS A 56 6.61 16.56 2.50
N GLN A 57 5.33 16.41 2.84
CA GLN A 57 4.44 17.54 2.75
C GLN A 57 5.26 18.66 3.40
N GLN A 58 6.19 19.26 2.64
CA GLN A 58 6.63 20.60 2.82
C GLN A 58 5.28 21.23 2.57
N VAL A 59 4.55 21.41 3.67
CA VAL A 59 3.71 22.56 3.82
C VAL A 59 4.70 23.68 3.52
N ASP A 60 4.89 23.95 2.22
CA ASP A 60 5.60 25.11 1.75
C ASP A 60 4.88 26.25 2.43
N ASP A 61 5.65 27.18 2.99
CA ASP A 61 5.08 28.27 3.77
C ASP A 61 3.89 28.83 2.99
N MET A 62 2.71 28.78 3.62
CA MET A 62 1.51 29.29 2.97
C MET A 62 1.63 30.81 3.00
N VAL A 63 1.86 31.39 1.82
CA VAL A 63 1.96 32.82 1.66
C VAL A 63 0.63 33.38 1.19
N ARG A 64 0.33 34.61 1.61
CA ARG A 64 -0.90 35.29 1.24
C ARG A 64 -0.65 36.14 0.00
N CYS A 65 -1.43 35.88 -1.04
CA CYS A 65 -1.51 36.73 -2.23
C CYS A 65 -1.79 38.18 -1.84
N ALA A 66 -0.92 39.13 -2.21
CA ALA A 66 -1.08 40.55 -1.89
C ALA A 66 -2.37 41.14 -2.49
N ARG A 67 -2.71 40.72 -3.72
CA ARG A 67 -3.87 41.19 -4.48
C ARG A 67 -5.20 40.55 -4.03
N CYS A 68 -5.22 39.22 -3.97
CA CYS A 68 -6.45 38.42 -3.83
C CYS A 68 -6.69 37.90 -2.40
N GLY A 69 -5.65 37.90 -1.56
CA GLY A 69 -5.72 37.38 -0.20
C GLY A 69 -5.82 35.86 -0.08
N THR A 70 -5.81 35.13 -1.21
CA THR A 70 -5.77 33.66 -1.21
C THR A 70 -4.46 33.16 -0.65
N PHE A 71 -4.54 32.11 0.17
CA PHE A 71 -3.38 31.38 0.67
C PHE A 71 -2.94 30.35 -0.37
N ILE A 72 -1.70 30.46 -0.81
CA ILE A 72 -1.10 29.54 -1.78
C ILE A 72 0.26 29.05 -1.26
N PRO A 73 0.74 27.87 -1.68
CA PRO A 73 2.05 27.39 -1.27
C PRO A 73 3.15 28.26 -1.88
N ARG A 74 4.19 28.58 -1.09
CA ARG A 74 5.35 29.39 -1.52
C ARG A 74 5.98 28.94 -2.85
N ASN A 75 5.98 27.64 -3.14
CA ASN A 75 6.56 27.09 -4.37
C ASN A 75 5.80 27.48 -5.66
N GLU A 76 4.51 27.81 -5.56
CA GLU A 76 3.63 28.23 -6.66
C GLU A 76 3.45 29.75 -6.68
N ALA A 77 3.90 30.44 -5.63
CA ALA A 77 3.82 31.89 -5.52
C ALA A 77 4.85 32.58 -6.40
N ILE A 78 4.40 33.63 -7.09
CA ILE A 78 5.30 34.54 -7.82
C ILE A 78 5.76 35.61 -6.83
N HIS A 79 7.04 35.56 -6.49
CA HIS A 79 7.70 36.51 -5.60
C HIS A 79 8.15 37.75 -6.38
N GLU A 80 7.66 38.94 -6.00
CA GLU A 80 8.15 40.22 -6.50
C GLU A 80 8.47 41.16 -5.34
N GLY A 81 9.75 41.24 -4.99
CA GLY A 81 10.21 41.97 -3.81
C GLY A 81 9.72 41.32 -2.52
N ASP A 82 8.93 42.06 -1.74
CA ASP A 82 8.33 41.63 -0.47
C ASP A 82 6.85 41.21 -0.62
N ARG A 83 6.35 41.10 -1.87
CA ARG A 83 4.96 40.74 -2.19
C ARG A 83 4.89 39.40 -2.92
N ASP A 84 3.88 38.62 -2.56
CA ASP A 84 3.60 37.30 -3.12
C ASP A 84 2.30 37.32 -3.93
N TYR A 85 2.28 36.69 -5.10
CA TYR A 85 1.10 36.64 -5.98
C TYR A 85 0.80 35.22 -6.44
N CYS A 86 -0.49 34.90 -6.61
CA CYS A 86 -0.91 33.58 -7.10
C CYS A 86 -0.83 33.42 -8.62
N SER A 87 -0.65 34.51 -9.37
CA SER A 87 -0.56 34.49 -10.83
C SER A 87 0.15 35.74 -11.33
N THR A 88 0.71 35.67 -12.54
CA THR A 88 1.35 36.83 -13.19
C THR A 88 0.35 37.96 -13.41
N GLN A 89 -0.91 37.63 -13.68
CA GLN A 89 -1.97 38.62 -13.83
C GLN A 89 -2.15 39.46 -12.55
N HIS A 90 -2.20 38.81 -11.38
CA HIS A 90 -2.34 39.53 -10.11
C HIS A 90 -1.11 40.35 -9.73
N ARG A 91 0.08 39.92 -10.16
CA ARG A 91 1.31 40.71 -10.03
C ARG A 91 1.25 41.96 -10.90
N ASP A 92 0.89 41.80 -12.17
CA ASP A 92 0.88 42.89 -13.15
C ASP A 92 -0.22 43.92 -12.86
N GLU A 93 -1.34 43.52 -12.23
CA GLU A 93 -2.39 44.41 -11.73
C GLU A 93 -2.01 45.21 -10.46
N ASP A 94 -0.98 44.76 -9.71
CA ASP A 94 -0.54 45.38 -8.45
C ASP A 94 0.79 46.16 -8.59
N ARG A 95 1.31 46.24 -9.81
CA ARG A 95 2.51 46.97 -10.22
C ARG A 95 2.18 48.37 -10.72
#